data_AF-A0A952Z8H1-F1
#
_entry.id   AF-A0A952Z8H1-F1
#
_cell.length_a   1.000
_cell.length_b   1.000
_cell.length_c   1.000
_cell.angle_alpha   90.00
_cell.angle_beta   90.00
_cell.angle_gamma   90.00
#
_symmetry.space_group_name_H-M   'P 1'
#
loop_
_entity.id
_entity.type
_entity.pdbx_description
1 polymer ?
#
loop_
_entity_poly.entity_id
_entity_poly.type
_entity_poly.pdbx_seq_one_letter_code
_entity_poly.pdbx_strand_id
1 'polypeptide(L)'
;MAVDGEDELLRLYRGLDARRRRELMHFARGLDLPATPPRPEPRPEGESVVLALRRLTRSYPMLDRRRLMGPASTLMAQHALQGRAASEVIDELELVFERHYLESRDG
;
A
#
# COMPACT_ATOMS: atom_id res chain seq x y z
N MET A 1 10.92 15.42 22.42
CA MET A 1 10.39 14.63 23.56
C MET A 1 9.45 13.59 22.99
N ALA A 2 9.92 12.39 22.70
CA ALA A 2 9.10 11.38 22.02
C ALA A 2 9.58 9.98 22.39
N VAL A 3 9.06 9.45 23.51
CA VAL A 3 8.80 8.03 23.78
C VAL A 3 8.19 8.00 25.17
N ASP A 4 6.86 7.89 25.30
CA ASP A 4 6.26 7.65 26.61
C ASP A 4 4.95 6.87 26.55
N GLY A 5 4.85 5.90 25.64
CA GLY A 5 3.61 5.11 25.52
C GLY A 5 3.72 3.82 24.72
N GLU A 6 4.76 3.61 23.92
CA GLU A 6 4.91 2.39 23.13
C GLU A 6 5.13 1.16 24.03
N ASP A 7 6.10 1.23 24.94
CA ASP A 7 6.40 0.14 25.87
C ASP A 7 5.22 -0.16 26.81
N GLU A 8 4.53 0.88 27.26
CA GLU A 8 3.33 0.74 28.10
C GLU A 8 2.18 0.10 27.32
N LEU A 9 1.91 0.55 26.09
CA LEU A 9 0.87 -0.03 25.23
C LEU A 9 1.15 -1.51 24.95
N LEU A 10 2.40 -1.87 24.62
CA LEU A 10 2.79 -3.26 24.38
C LEU A 10 2.62 -4.13 25.63
N ARG A 11 2.99 -3.61 26.79
CA ARG A 11 2.79 -4.28 28.09
C ARG A 11 1.30 -4.51 28.37
N LEU A 12 0.47 -3.48 28.21
CA LEU A 12 -0.99 -3.56 28.40
C LEU A 12 -1.62 -4.56 27.42
N TYR A 13 -1.31 -4.46 26.12
CA TYR A 13 -1.83 -5.33 25.08
C TYR A 13 -1.53 -6.81 25.34
N ARG A 14 -0.29 -7.12 25.76
CA ARG A 14 0.12 -8.48 26.09
C ARG A 14 -0.69 -9.07 27.25
N GLY A 15 -1.10 -8.24 28.22
CA GLY A 15 -1.95 -8.65 29.34
C GLY A 15 -3.45 -8.78 29.03
N LEU A 16 -3.91 -8.29 27.87
CA LEU A 16 -5.32 -8.40 27.47
C LEU A 16 -5.68 -9.81 27.01
N ASP A 17 -6.92 -10.23 27.33
CA ASP A 17 -7.53 -11.41 26.71
C ASP A 17 -7.93 -11.16 25.24
N ALA A 18 -8.32 -12.23 24.54
CA ALA A 18 -8.66 -12.16 23.13
C ALA A 18 -9.84 -11.22 22.82
N ARG A 19 -10.80 -11.04 23.74
CA ARG A 19 -11.95 -10.14 23.54
C ARG A 19 -11.50 -8.68 23.62
N ARG A 20 -10.77 -8.32 24.68
CA ARG A 20 -10.28 -6.96 24.91
C ARG A 20 -9.24 -6.54 23.87
N ARG A 21 -8.42 -7.48 23.37
CA ARG A 21 -7.55 -7.21 22.21
C ARG A 21 -8.35 -6.82 20.97
N ARG A 22 -9.45 -7.52 20.67
CA ARG A 22 -10.32 -7.17 19.53
C ARG A 22 -10.95 -5.78 19.70
N GLU A 23 -11.41 -5.45 20.91
CA GLU A 23 -11.97 -4.14 21.23
C GLU A 23 -10.94 -3.01 21.05
N LEU A 24 -9.73 -3.20 21.56
CA LEU A 24 -8.63 -2.25 21.38
C LEU A 24 -8.26 -2.08 19.90
N MET A 25 -8.21 -3.16 19.12
CA MET A 25 -7.93 -3.07 17.67
C MET A 25 -9.06 -2.37 16.91
N HIS A 26 -10.33 -2.55 17.32
CA HIS A 26 -11.45 -1.82 16.74
C HIS A 26 -11.33 -0.32 17.01
N PHE A 27 -11.06 0.07 18.26
CA PHE A 27 -10.80 1.46 18.62
C PHE A 27 -9.62 2.06 17.84
N ALA A 28 -8.48 1.35 17.80
CA ALA A 28 -7.26 1.82 17.15
C ALA A 28 -7.44 2.02 15.64
N ARG A 29 -8.30 1.23 14.98
CA ARG A 29 -8.64 1.43 13.56
C ARG A 29 -9.47 2.68 13.30
N GLY A 30 -10.22 3.16 14.30
CA GLY A 30 -10.98 4.41 14.21
C GLY A 30 -10.16 5.65 14.57
N LEU A 31 -8.91 5.47 15.00
CA LEU A 31 -7.97 6.58 15.09
C LEU A 31 -7.56 6.94 13.65
N ASP A 32 -7.78 8.20 13.26
CA ASP A 32 -7.27 8.77 12.01
C ASP A 32 -5.73 8.88 12.11
N LEU A 33 -5.07 7.72 12.02
CA LEU A 33 -3.62 7.64 12.03
C LEU A 33 -3.15 8.21 10.69
N PRO A 34 -2.21 9.16 10.70
CA PRO A 34 -1.72 9.74 9.46
C PRO A 34 -1.19 8.62 8.56
N ALA A 35 -1.87 8.39 7.44
CA ALA A 35 -1.40 7.46 6.43
C ALA A 35 0.03 7.85 6.08
N THR A 36 0.94 6.86 6.08
CA THR A 36 2.32 7.14 5.66
C THR A 36 2.25 7.68 4.23
N PRO A 37 2.72 8.92 3.98
CA PRO A 37 2.58 9.51 2.67
C PRO A 37 3.35 8.67 1.66
N PRO A 38 2.86 8.59 0.40
CA PRO A 38 3.62 7.97 -0.66
C PRO A 38 4.97 8.65 -0.81
N ARG A 39 5.96 7.88 -1.23
CA ARG A 39 7.32 8.34 -1.52
C ARG A 39 7.52 8.27 -3.03
N PRO A 40 6.94 9.21 -3.81
CA PRO A 40 6.98 9.12 -5.26
C PRO A 40 8.43 9.08 -5.77
N GLU A 41 8.74 8.03 -6.53
CA GLU A 41 9.99 7.91 -7.26
C GLU A 41 9.78 8.30 -8.73
N PRO A 42 10.71 9.08 -9.32
CA PRO A 42 10.61 9.48 -10.72
C PRO A 42 10.66 8.26 -11.64
N ARG A 43 9.90 8.33 -12.73
CA ARG A 43 9.85 7.28 -13.75
C ARG A 43 11.13 7.30 -14.60
N PRO A 44 11.89 6.18 -14.68
CA PRO A 44 13.02 6.06 -15.59
C PRO A 44 12.59 6.07 -17.06
N GLU A 45 13.45 6.58 -17.95
CA GLU A 45 13.26 6.45 -19.40
C GLU A 45 13.32 4.97 -19.82
N GLY A 46 12.43 4.57 -20.72
CA GLY A 46 12.35 3.18 -21.19
C GLY A 46 11.97 2.16 -20.11
N GLU A 47 11.35 2.59 -19.00
CA GLU A 47 10.93 1.71 -17.91
C GLU A 47 10.07 0.55 -18.43
N SER A 48 10.39 -0.67 -17.99
CA SER A 48 9.56 -1.85 -18.25
C SER A 48 8.47 -2.00 -17.19
N VAL A 49 7.37 -2.68 -17.55
CA VAL A 49 6.22 -2.91 -16.64
C VAL A 49 6.65 -3.56 -15.32
N VAL A 50 7.62 -4.49 -15.36
CA VAL A 50 8.16 -5.15 -14.16
C VAL A 50 8.88 -4.15 -13.24
N LEU A 51 9.67 -3.24 -13.83
CA LEU A 51 10.41 -2.23 -13.07
C LEU A 51 9.46 -1.17 -12.50
N ALA A 52 8.44 -0.78 -13.25
CA ALA A 52 7.38 0.10 -12.77
C ALA A 52 6.66 -0.50 -11.56
N LEU A 53 6.27 -1.78 -11.60
CA LEU A 53 5.63 -2.45 -10.46
C LEU A 53 6.53 -2.43 -9.21
N ARG A 54 7.84 -2.65 -9.38
CA ARG A 54 8.81 -2.56 -8.27
C ARG A 54 8.97 -1.14 -7.75
N ARG A 55 9.02 -0.13 -8.63
CA ARG A 55 9.05 1.29 -8.26
C ARG A 55 7.80 1.69 -7.48
N LEU A 56 6.61 1.41 -8.02
CA LEU A 56 5.34 1.75 -7.38
C LEU A 56 5.15 1.06 -6.03
N THR A 57 5.58 -0.19 -5.88
CA THR A 57 5.56 -0.87 -4.58
C THR A 57 6.43 -0.17 -3.53
N ARG A 58 7.56 0.43 -3.95
CA ARG A 58 8.43 1.23 -3.05
C ARG A 58 7.86 2.63 -2.80
N SER A 59 7.18 3.22 -3.80
CA SER A 59 6.48 4.50 -3.66
C SER A 59 5.28 4.43 -2.72
N TYR A 60 4.65 3.26 -2.58
CA TYR A 60 3.46 3.06 -1.76
C TYR A 60 3.64 1.93 -0.73
N PRO A 61 4.55 2.09 0.26
CA PRO A 61 4.88 1.03 1.22
C PRO A 61 3.73 0.65 2.17
N MET A 62 2.74 1.54 2.30
CA MET A 62 1.54 1.36 3.13
C MET A 62 0.45 0.52 2.47
N LEU A 63 0.50 0.31 1.15
CA LEU A 63 -0.53 -0.47 0.45
C LEU A 63 -0.32 -1.97 0.63
N ASP A 64 -1.40 -2.71 0.89
CA ASP A 64 -1.37 -4.18 0.93
C ASP A 64 -1.08 -4.73 -0.47
N ARG A 65 0.13 -5.27 -0.63
CA ARG A 65 0.62 -5.87 -1.88
C ARG A 65 -0.33 -6.93 -2.42
N ARG A 66 -1.07 -7.66 -1.55
CA ARG A 66 -2.03 -8.68 -1.99
C ARG A 66 -3.20 -8.09 -2.78
N ARG A 67 -3.63 -6.86 -2.45
CA ARG A 67 -4.68 -6.14 -3.18
C ARG A 67 -4.18 -5.64 -4.54
N LEU A 68 -2.87 -5.41 -4.67
CA LEU A 68 -2.23 -4.86 -5.87
C LEU A 68 -1.85 -5.93 -6.92
N MET A 69 -1.66 -7.19 -6.52
CA MET A 69 -1.20 -8.25 -7.44
C MET A 69 -2.25 -8.67 -8.49
N GLY A 70 -3.54 -8.59 -8.17
CA GLY A 70 -4.61 -8.96 -9.12
C GLY A 70 -4.62 -8.07 -10.37
N PRO A 71 -4.79 -6.74 -10.23
CA PRO A 71 -4.75 -5.81 -11.34
C PRO A 71 -3.41 -5.83 -12.09
N ALA A 72 -2.29 -5.91 -11.37
CA ALA A 72 -0.96 -5.98 -11.97
C ALA A 72 -0.76 -7.22 -12.86
N SER A 73 -1.28 -8.38 -12.45
CA SER A 73 -1.17 -9.62 -13.24
C SER A 73 -1.96 -9.54 -14.56
N THR A 74 -3.16 -8.95 -14.53
CA THR A 74 -3.97 -8.73 -15.74
C THR A 74 -3.27 -7.79 -16.71
N LEU A 75 -2.71 -6.68 -16.21
CA LEU A 75 -2.00 -5.69 -17.02
C LEU A 75 -0.72 -6.27 -17.67
N MET A 76 0.03 -7.10 -16.92
CA MET A 76 1.18 -7.80 -17.47
C MET A 76 0.79 -8.84 -18.52
N ALA A 77 -0.32 -9.57 -18.34
CA ALA A 77 -0.82 -10.50 -19.33
C ALA A 77 -1.26 -9.79 -20.63
N GLN A 78 -1.91 -8.62 -20.52
CA GLN A 78 -2.28 -7.80 -21.68
C GLN A 78 -1.04 -7.26 -22.41
N HIS A 79 -0.02 -6.79 -21.68
CA HIS A 79 1.25 -6.38 -22.28
C HIS A 79 1.88 -7.52 -23.09
N ALA A 80 1.96 -8.72 -22.51
CA ALA A 80 2.59 -9.88 -23.13
C ALA A 80 1.80 -10.47 -24.30
N LEU A 81 0.46 -10.52 -24.20
CA LEU A 81 -0.40 -11.19 -25.18
C LEU A 81 -0.90 -10.27 -26.29
N GLN A 82 -1.14 -8.99 -25.99
CA GLN A 82 -1.72 -8.03 -26.92
C GLN A 82 -0.68 -7.04 -27.46
N GLY A 83 0.58 -7.12 -27.02
CA GLY A 83 1.66 -6.25 -27.48
C GLY A 83 1.46 -4.78 -27.10
N ARG A 84 0.69 -4.50 -26.04
CA ARG A 84 0.44 -3.13 -25.58
C ARG A 84 1.75 -2.44 -25.24
N ALA A 85 1.85 -1.14 -25.54
CA ALA A 85 3.04 -0.38 -25.21
C ALA A 85 3.27 -0.40 -23.69
N ALA A 86 4.52 -0.62 -23.28
CA ALA A 86 4.86 -0.62 -21.86
C ALA A 86 4.46 0.71 -21.20
N SER A 87 4.50 1.82 -21.96
CA SER A 87 4.15 3.13 -21.43
C SER A 87 2.71 3.22 -20.95
N GLU A 88 1.76 2.77 -21.77
CA GLU A 88 0.33 2.79 -21.44
C GLU A 88 0.02 1.90 -20.23
N VAL A 89 0.65 0.73 -20.15
CA VAL A 89 0.46 -0.21 -19.05
C VAL A 89 0.99 0.37 -17.73
N ILE A 90 2.09 1.13 -17.79
CA ILE A 90 2.65 1.81 -16.62
C ILE A 90 1.73 2.93 -16.15
N ASP A 91 1.15 3.71 -17.06
CA ASP A 91 0.23 4.79 -16.71
C ASP A 91 -1.02 4.23 -16.00
N GLU A 92 -1.54 3.08 -16.45
CA GLU A 92 -2.65 2.38 -15.77
C GLU A 92 -2.25 1.84 -14.41
N LEU A 93 -1.03 1.30 -14.25
CA LEU A 93 -0.52 0.87 -12.96
C LEU A 93 -0.43 2.05 -11.98
N GLU A 94 0.04 3.21 -12.43
CA GLU A 94 0.12 4.42 -11.60
C GLU A 94 -1.26 4.83 -11.06
N LEU A 95 -2.28 4.84 -11.91
CA LEU A 95 -3.67 5.12 -11.52
C LEU A 95 -4.22 4.10 -10.53
N VAL A 96 -3.92 2.81 -10.71
CA VAL A 96 -4.37 1.75 -9.78
C VAL A 96 -3.79 1.99 -8.38
N PHE A 97 -2.49 2.30 -8.30
CA PHE A 97 -1.82 2.57 -7.02
C PHE A 97 -2.33 3.85 -6.35
N GLU A 98 -2.50 4.93 -7.11
CA GLU A 98 -3.06 6.18 -6.61
C GLU A 98 -4.48 5.98 -6.06
N ARG A 99 -5.35 5.30 -6.81
CA ARG A 99 -6.72 5.02 -6.36
C ARG A 99 -6.75 4.21 -5.06
N HIS A 100 -5.93 3.16 -4.95
CA HIS A 100 -5.85 2.36 -3.73
C HIS A 100 -5.35 3.18 -2.54
N TYR A 101 -4.44 4.13 -2.77
CA TYR A 101 -3.98 5.03 -1.72
C TYR A 101 -5.09 5.97 -1.24
N LEU A 102 -5.83 6.59 -2.16
CA LEU A 102 -6.96 7.46 -1.81
C LEU A 102 -8.04 6.68 -1.06
N GLU A 103 -8.42 5.50 -1.55
CA GLU A 103 -9.37 4.60 -0.87
C GLU A 103 -8.89 4.19 0.53
N SER A 104 -7.57 3.99 0.72
CA SER A 104 -7.01 3.67 2.04
C SER A 104 -6.96 4.84 3.01
N ARG A 105 -7.12 6.08 2.52
CA ARG A 105 -7.09 7.30 3.32
C ARG A 105 -8.49 7.77 3.71
N ASP A 106 -9.49 7.48 2.87
CA ASP A 106 -10.86 7.97 3.04
C ASP A 106 -11.81 6.94 3.70
N GLY A 107 -11.29 5.78 4.15
CA GLY A 107 -12.08 4.68 4.75
C GLY A 107 -11.49 4.10 6.04
#